data_AF-A0A957PP09-F1
#
_entry.id   AF-A0A957PP09-F1
#
_cell.length_a   1.000
_cell.length_b   1.000
_cell.length_c   1.000
_cell.angle_alpha   90.00
_cell.angle_beta   90.00
_cell.angle_gamma   90.00
#
_symmetry.space_group_name_H-M   'P 1'
#
loop_
_entity.id
_entity.type
_entity.pdbx_description
1 polymer ?
#
loop_
_entity_poly.entity_id
_entity_poly.type
_entity_poly.pdbx_seq_one_letter_code
_entity_poly.pdbx_strand_id
1 'polypeptide(L)'
;AKSTPFTLFMIGHVNKEGAVAGPKILEHLVDVVINFEGNTLQHRILRSVKNRFGASNELGVFEMNSQGLKEIKNLSGLFLDPRQRPGSGSSIVCSYEGSRPLLVEVQALVNRSNYGTPQRTVSGFDHRRLSLILAILEKYCHLSFGIHDVFVKVAGGLRINDPGIDLGVAAALYSSRLEQPLDSDAVY
;
A
#
# COMPACT_ATOMS: atom_id res chain seq x y z
N ALA A 1 -32.06 -23.74 -4.64
CA ALA A 1 -30.69 -23.48 -4.12
C ALA A 1 -30.64 -23.52 -2.59
N LYS A 2 -31.40 -22.71 -1.83
CA LYS A 2 -31.37 -22.72 -0.34
C LYS A 2 -31.83 -24.02 0.35
N SER A 3 -32.28 -25.02 -0.38
CA SER A 3 -32.81 -26.29 0.15
C SER A 3 -31.74 -27.37 0.39
N THR A 4 -30.50 -27.14 -0.05
CA THR A 4 -29.37 -28.05 0.16
C THR A 4 -28.13 -27.26 0.57
N PRO A 5 -27.36 -27.69 1.58
CA PRO A 5 -26.12 -27.00 1.94
C PRO A 5 -25.06 -27.27 0.88
N PHE A 6 -24.69 -26.24 0.11
CA PHE A 6 -23.56 -26.26 -0.83
C PHE A 6 -22.86 -24.90 -0.85
N THR A 7 -21.59 -24.90 -1.25
CA THR A 7 -20.82 -23.67 -1.52
C THR A 7 -20.80 -23.39 -3.01
N LEU A 8 -21.22 -22.19 -3.41
CA LEU A 8 -21.20 -21.76 -4.81
C LEU A 8 -20.06 -20.76 -5.04
N PHE A 9 -19.19 -21.07 -6.00
CA PHE A 9 -18.23 -20.10 -6.54
C PHE A 9 -18.76 -19.56 -7.87
N MET A 10 -18.80 -18.23 -8.00
CA MET A 10 -19.14 -17.55 -9.25
C MET A 10 -17.92 -16.77 -9.73
N ILE A 11 -17.57 -16.94 -11.00
CA ILE A 11 -16.42 -16.28 -11.62
C ILE A 11 -16.94 -15.16 -12.51
N GLY A 12 -16.53 -13.93 -12.22
CA GLY A 12 -16.86 -12.75 -13.00
C GLY A 12 -15.61 -12.16 -13.64
N HIS A 13 -15.51 -12.16 -14.97
CA HIS A 13 -14.40 -11.51 -15.67
C HIS A 13 -14.69 -10.01 -15.87
N VAL A 14 -13.69 -9.18 -15.62
CA VAL A 14 -13.74 -7.72 -15.89
C VAL A 14 -13.05 -7.46 -17.23
N ASN A 15 -13.78 -6.88 -18.20
CA ASN A 15 -13.25 -6.55 -19.53
C ASN A 15 -12.76 -5.09 -19.61
N LYS A 16 -11.99 -4.78 -20.66
CA LYS A 16 -11.33 -3.48 -20.87
C LYS A 16 -12.31 -2.32 -21.12
N GLU A 17 -13.54 -2.60 -21.54
CA GLU A 17 -14.54 -1.59 -21.86
C GLU A 17 -15.33 -1.10 -20.64
N GLY A 18 -15.05 -1.62 -19.45
CA GLY A 18 -15.79 -1.23 -18.25
C GLY A 18 -17.28 -1.55 -18.34
N ALA A 19 -17.69 -2.42 -19.28
CA ALA A 19 -19.02 -2.98 -19.36
C ALA A 19 -19.17 -3.98 -18.21
N VAL A 20 -19.44 -3.40 -17.05
CA VAL A 20 -19.63 -3.95 -15.71
C VAL A 20 -20.96 -4.73 -15.61
N ALA A 21 -21.35 -5.43 -16.68
CA ALA A 21 -22.59 -6.20 -16.70
C ALA A 21 -22.31 -7.62 -16.19
N GLY A 22 -22.24 -7.78 -14.87
CA GLY A 22 -22.17 -9.09 -14.22
C GLY A 22 -21.63 -9.04 -12.80
N PRO A 23 -20.33 -8.78 -12.56
CA PRO A 23 -19.71 -8.98 -11.25
C PRO A 23 -20.12 -7.93 -10.21
N LYS A 24 -20.02 -6.62 -10.52
CA LYS A 24 -20.41 -5.55 -9.57
C LYS A 24 -21.90 -5.49 -9.28
N ILE A 25 -22.74 -5.88 -10.24
CA ILE A 25 -24.19 -5.99 -10.01
C ILE A 25 -24.45 -7.12 -9.01
N LEU A 26 -23.66 -8.20 -9.02
CA LEU A 26 -23.83 -9.28 -8.06
C LEU A 26 -23.21 -8.98 -6.68
N GLU A 27 -22.29 -8.02 -6.56
CA GLU A 27 -21.59 -7.70 -5.28
C GLU A 27 -22.53 -7.47 -4.10
N HIS A 28 -23.67 -6.81 -4.35
CA HIS A 28 -24.66 -6.55 -3.30
C HIS A 28 -25.53 -7.78 -2.98
N LEU A 29 -25.67 -8.71 -3.93
CA LEU A 29 -26.51 -9.91 -3.83
C LEU A 29 -25.79 -11.15 -3.26
N VAL A 30 -24.46 -11.16 -3.26
CA VAL A 30 -23.65 -12.28 -2.76
C VAL A 30 -23.19 -12.09 -1.32
N ASP A 31 -22.81 -13.18 -0.66
CA ASP A 31 -22.30 -13.16 0.71
C ASP A 31 -20.82 -12.79 0.80
N VAL A 32 -20.03 -13.16 -0.21
CA VAL A 32 -18.59 -12.88 -0.27
C VAL A 32 -18.23 -12.36 -1.67
N VAL A 33 -17.42 -11.30 -1.72
CA VAL A 33 -16.84 -10.71 -2.94
C VAL A 33 -15.33 -10.72 -2.79
N ILE A 34 -14.65 -11.30 -3.77
CA ILE A 34 -13.20 -11.39 -3.82
C ILE A 34 -12.72 -10.90 -5.18
N ASN A 35 -11.78 -9.96 -5.19
CA ASN A 35 -11.11 -9.50 -6.39
C ASN A 35 -9.78 -10.23 -6.55
N PHE A 36 -9.46 -10.60 -7.78
CA PHE A 36 -8.15 -11.15 -8.13
C PHE A 36 -7.51 -10.26 -9.19
N GLU A 37 -6.50 -9.51 -8.76
CA GLU A 37 -5.87 -8.44 -9.53
C GLU A 37 -4.40 -8.77 -9.77
N GLY A 38 -3.87 -8.45 -10.95
CA GLY A 38 -2.44 -8.52 -11.23
C GLY A 38 -1.82 -7.13 -11.08
N ASN A 39 -0.70 -7.03 -10.35
CA ASN A 39 0.14 -5.83 -10.37
C ASN A 39 1.21 -5.94 -11.49
N THR A 40 1.98 -4.88 -11.72
CA THR A 40 3.07 -4.83 -12.72
C THR A 40 4.25 -5.75 -12.37
N LEU A 41 4.41 -6.05 -11.08
CA LEU A 41 5.29 -7.10 -10.57
C LEU A 41 4.52 -8.43 -10.70
N GLN A 42 5.17 -9.55 -11.03
CA GLN A 42 4.58 -10.88 -11.37
C GLN A 42 3.66 -11.52 -10.30
N HIS A 43 3.25 -10.76 -9.31
CA HIS A 43 2.36 -11.13 -8.24
C HIS A 43 0.88 -10.90 -8.59
N ARG A 44 0.05 -11.78 -8.08
CA ARG A 44 -1.40 -11.71 -8.13
C ARG A 44 -1.93 -11.49 -6.72
N ILE A 45 -2.75 -10.46 -6.56
CA ILE A 45 -3.34 -10.07 -5.29
C ILE A 45 -4.79 -10.54 -5.29
N LEU A 46 -5.13 -11.36 -4.31
CA LEU A 46 -6.48 -11.77 -3.98
C LEU A 46 -6.96 -10.93 -2.79
N ARG A 47 -8.02 -10.14 -2.96
CA ARG A 47 -8.52 -9.22 -1.95
C ARG A 47 -10.00 -9.46 -1.66
N SER A 48 -10.36 -9.65 -0.39
CA SER A 48 -11.79 -9.67 -0.01
C SER A 48 -12.33 -8.24 0.02
N VAL A 49 -13.38 -7.97 -0.74
CA VAL A 49 -14.08 -6.67 -0.73
C VAL A 49 -15.26 -6.72 0.23
N LYS A 50 -15.95 -7.86 0.26
CA LYS A 50 -17.07 -8.16 1.13
C LYS A 50 -16.92 -9.58 1.65
N ASN A 51 -17.08 -9.79 2.94
CA ASN A 51 -17.04 -11.11 3.53
C ASN A 51 -18.02 -11.18 4.69
N ARG A 52 -19.16 -11.85 4.51
CA ARG A 52 -20.14 -12.04 5.60
C ARG A 52 -19.72 -13.08 6.64
N PHE A 53 -18.65 -13.83 6.39
CA PHE A 53 -18.19 -14.93 7.24
C PHE A 53 -16.82 -14.66 7.87
N GLY A 54 -16.28 -13.44 7.76
CA GLY A 54 -14.96 -13.09 8.28
C GLY A 54 -14.58 -11.64 7.98
N ALA A 55 -13.29 -11.33 8.08
CA ALA A 55 -12.79 -9.98 7.79
C ALA A 55 -12.93 -9.63 6.30
N SER A 56 -13.33 -8.39 6.05
CA SER A 56 -13.14 -7.72 4.76
C SER A 56 -11.71 -7.18 4.65
N ASN A 57 -11.26 -6.88 3.43
CA ASN A 57 -9.91 -6.43 3.11
C ASN A 57 -8.77 -7.40 3.44
N GLU A 58 -9.07 -8.69 3.63
CA GLU A 58 -8.04 -9.72 3.69
C GLU A 58 -7.30 -9.81 2.36
N LEU A 59 -5.99 -10.00 2.44
CA LEU A 59 -5.09 -10.02 1.30
C LEU A 59 -4.32 -11.35 1.23
N GLY A 60 -4.45 -12.03 0.10
CA GLY A 60 -3.59 -13.14 -0.29
C GLY A 60 -2.73 -12.73 -1.48
N VAL A 61 -1.43 -12.97 -1.43
CA VAL A 61 -0.54 -12.71 -2.57
C VAL A 61 0.00 -14.02 -3.10
N PHE A 62 -0.02 -14.13 -4.41
CA PHE A 62 0.38 -15.31 -5.14
C PHE A 62 1.38 -14.93 -6.22
N GLU A 63 2.27 -15.84 -6.56
CA GLU A 63 3.13 -15.76 -7.73
C GLU A 63 2.67 -16.80 -8.74
N MET A 64 2.62 -16.44 -10.03
CA MET A 64 2.37 -17.42 -11.09
C MET A 64 3.70 -18.03 -11.52
N ASN A 65 3.88 -19.33 -11.30
CA ASN A 65 5.02 -20.09 -11.80
C ASN A 65 4.58 -21.11 -12.86
N SER A 66 5.51 -21.92 -13.35
CA SER A 66 5.23 -22.96 -14.36
C SER A 66 4.26 -24.06 -13.89
N GLN A 67 4.07 -24.23 -12.59
CA GLN A 67 3.16 -25.21 -11.98
C GLN A 67 1.81 -24.58 -11.58
N GLY A 68 1.65 -23.25 -11.68
CA GLY A 68 0.42 -22.53 -11.34
C GLY A 68 0.62 -21.43 -10.29
N LEU A 69 -0.44 -21.11 -9.55
CA LEU A 69 -0.42 -20.09 -8.49
C LEU A 69 0.20 -20.65 -7.22
N LYS A 70 1.30 -20.04 -6.77
CA LYS A 70 1.97 -20.34 -5.51
C LYS A 70 1.74 -19.21 -4.51
N GLU A 71 1.24 -19.55 -3.33
CA GLU A 71 1.05 -18.59 -2.23
C GLU A 71 2.40 -18.04 -1.74
N ILE A 72 2.48 -16.73 -1.56
CA ILE A 72 3.61 -16.07 -0.91
C ILE A 72 3.26 -15.83 0.56
N LYS A 73 3.85 -16.66 1.43
CA LYS A 73 3.59 -16.61 2.88
C LYS A 73 4.25 -15.42 3.57
N ASN A 74 5.48 -15.08 3.17
CA ASN A 74 6.22 -13.95 3.72
C ASN A 74 6.08 -12.74 2.80
N LEU A 75 5.04 -11.95 3.02
CA LEU A 75 4.77 -10.73 2.27
C LEU A 75 5.82 -9.66 2.56
N SER A 76 6.20 -9.49 3.83
CA SER A 76 7.19 -8.49 4.23
C SER A 76 8.54 -8.71 3.55
N GLY A 77 8.97 -9.96 3.35
CA GLY A 77 10.19 -10.28 2.61
C GLY A 77 10.15 -9.97 1.10
N LEU A 78 8.98 -9.68 0.53
CA LEU A 78 8.89 -9.15 -0.85
C LEU A 78 9.18 -7.65 -0.91
N PHE A 79 8.87 -6.93 0.17
CA PHE A 79 8.90 -5.47 0.21
C PHE A 79 10.12 -4.93 0.95
N LEU A 80 10.73 -5.74 1.80
CA LEU A 80 11.93 -5.44 2.53
C LEU A 80 13.07 -6.27 1.94
N ASP A 81 14.11 -5.61 1.42
CA ASP A 81 15.38 -6.27 1.17
C ASP A 81 16.24 -6.17 2.45
N PRO A 82 16.36 -7.24 3.26
CA PRO A 82 17.13 -7.19 4.51
C PRO A 82 18.64 -6.99 4.29
N ARG A 83 19.12 -7.05 3.03
CA ARG A 83 20.53 -6.84 2.70
C ARG A 83 20.85 -5.39 2.36
N GLN A 84 19.85 -4.56 2.07
CA GLN A 84 20.04 -3.13 1.89
C GLN A 84 19.87 -2.42 3.21
N ARG A 85 20.92 -1.73 3.68
CA ARG A 85 20.73 -0.71 4.72
C ARG A 85 20.02 0.48 4.07
N PRO A 86 18.82 0.85 4.53
CA PRO A 86 18.11 1.98 3.96
C PRO A 86 18.96 3.26 4.11
N GLY A 87 19.07 4.01 3.02
CA GLY A 87 19.66 5.35 3.06
C GLY A 87 18.73 6.36 3.74
N SER A 88 19.12 7.63 3.76
CA SER A 88 18.22 8.70 4.18
C SER A 88 16.93 8.69 3.34
N GLY A 89 15.80 8.92 3.98
CA GLY A 89 14.50 8.94 3.31
C GLY A 89 13.80 7.60 3.23
N SER A 90 14.21 6.60 4.02
CA SER A 90 13.50 5.33 4.11
C SER A 90 13.15 5.00 5.56
N SER A 91 11.92 4.55 5.78
CA SER A 91 11.38 4.13 7.09
C SER A 91 10.58 2.84 6.93
N ILE A 92 10.66 1.95 7.91
CA ILE A 92 9.82 0.75 7.96
C ILE A 92 8.60 1.04 8.83
N VAL A 93 7.42 0.66 8.32
CA VAL A 93 6.15 0.79 9.03
C VAL A 93 5.48 -0.56 9.20
N CYS A 94 4.72 -0.71 10.28
CA CYS A 94 3.79 -1.82 10.43
C CYS A 94 2.37 -1.31 10.15
N SER A 95 1.74 -1.84 9.12
CA SER A 95 0.36 -1.49 8.78
C SER A 95 -0.53 -2.71 8.76
N TYR A 96 -1.81 -2.53 9.07
CA TYR A 96 -2.81 -3.57 8.96
C TYR A 96 -3.50 -3.53 7.60
N GLU A 97 -3.38 -4.63 6.86
CA GLU A 97 -4.15 -4.88 5.65
C GLU A 97 -5.20 -5.95 5.95
N GLY A 98 -6.41 -5.51 6.29
CA GLY A 98 -7.42 -6.41 6.89
C GLY A 98 -7.01 -6.80 8.30
N SER A 99 -6.93 -8.10 8.61
CA SER A 99 -6.41 -8.60 9.90
C SER A 99 -4.91 -8.90 9.88
N ARG A 100 -4.24 -8.80 8.71
CA ARG A 100 -2.83 -9.16 8.59
C ARG A 100 -1.92 -7.96 8.86
N PRO A 101 -1.01 -8.03 9.84
CA PRO A 101 0.07 -7.05 9.95
C PRO A 101 1.04 -7.26 8.80
N LEU A 102 1.43 -6.16 8.18
CA LEU A 102 2.36 -6.12 7.06
C LEU A 102 3.41 -5.05 7.34
N LEU A 103 4.68 -5.47 7.35
CA LEU A 103 5.79 -4.53 7.30
C LEU A 103 6.00 -4.04 5.87
N VAL A 104 6.05 -2.73 5.70
CA VAL A 104 6.23 -2.07 4.40
C VAL A 104 7.26 -0.94 4.54
N GLU A 105 8.05 -0.75 3.50
CA GLU A 105 8.97 0.38 3.41
C GLU A 105 8.24 1.61 2.83
N VAL A 106 8.36 2.74 3.53
CA VAL A 106 7.99 4.06 3.01
C VAL A 106 9.27 4.78 2.60
N GLN A 107 9.28 5.23 1.35
CA GLN A 107 10.39 5.98 0.77
C GLN A 107 9.96 7.42 0.54
N ALA A 108 10.78 8.36 0.96
CA ALA A 108 10.64 9.78 0.76
C ALA A 108 11.89 10.34 0.10
N LEU A 109 11.70 11.23 -0.86
CA LEU A 109 12.75 12.02 -1.47
C LEU A 109 12.34 13.48 -1.40
N VAL A 110 13.15 14.27 -0.70
CA VAL A 110 12.99 15.71 -0.55
C VAL A 110 14.21 16.36 -1.20
N ASN A 111 13.98 17.16 -2.23
CA ASN A 111 15.05 17.87 -2.93
C ASN A 111 14.66 19.33 -3.14
N ARG A 112 15.65 20.22 -3.25
CA ARG A 112 15.38 21.63 -3.54
C ARG A 112 14.75 21.74 -4.93
N SER A 113 13.63 22.46 -5.03
CA SER A 113 12.94 22.67 -6.29
C SER A 113 13.76 23.59 -7.19
N ASN A 114 13.92 23.22 -8.45
CA ASN A 114 14.75 23.97 -9.39
C ASN A 114 14.02 25.19 -9.96
N TYR A 115 12.71 25.09 -10.25
CA TYR A 115 11.90 26.20 -10.78
C TYR A 115 10.40 26.02 -10.51
N GLY A 116 9.71 27.12 -10.19
CA GLY A 116 8.24 27.16 -10.10
C GLY A 116 7.67 26.70 -8.77
N THR A 117 6.45 26.15 -8.81
CA THR A 117 5.77 25.58 -7.64
C THR A 117 6.35 24.20 -7.34
N PRO A 118 6.82 23.93 -6.11
CA PRO A 118 7.41 22.64 -5.79
C PRO A 118 6.43 21.48 -5.96
N GLN A 119 6.95 20.39 -6.48
CA GLN A 119 6.19 19.18 -6.76
C GLN A 119 5.90 18.43 -5.46
N ARG A 120 4.71 17.84 -5.37
CA ARG A 120 4.32 16.96 -4.27
C ARG A 120 3.67 15.72 -4.89
N THR A 121 4.41 14.63 -4.95
CA THR A 121 3.98 13.41 -5.65
C THR A 121 3.91 12.26 -4.66
N VAL A 122 2.81 11.51 -4.72
CA VAL A 122 2.59 10.34 -3.86
C VAL A 122 2.28 9.11 -4.70
N SER A 123 2.78 7.95 -4.27
CA SER A 123 2.42 6.64 -4.80
C SER A 123 2.16 5.68 -3.64
N GLY A 124 0.95 5.11 -3.59
CA GLY A 124 0.55 4.20 -2.51
C GLY A 124 0.13 4.88 -1.20
N PHE A 125 0.08 6.22 -1.15
CA PHE A 125 -0.33 7.01 0.00
C PHE A 125 -1.27 8.16 -0.40
N ASP A 126 -2.02 8.71 0.56
CA ASP A 126 -2.97 9.81 0.30
C ASP A 126 -2.28 11.19 0.27
N HIS A 127 -2.61 11.97 -0.76
CA HIS A 127 -2.00 13.28 -0.98
C HIS A 127 -2.43 14.34 0.05
N ARG A 128 -3.66 14.27 0.57
CA ARG A 128 -4.16 15.22 1.58
C ARG A 128 -3.49 14.96 2.92
N ARG A 129 -3.31 13.68 3.29
CA ARG A 129 -2.54 13.26 4.47
C ARG A 129 -1.09 13.74 4.38
N LEU A 130 -0.42 13.57 3.23
CA LEU A 130 0.91 14.12 3.01
C LEU A 130 0.95 15.63 3.30
N SER A 131 -0.01 16.39 2.77
CA SER A 131 -0.06 17.84 2.96
C SER A 131 -0.16 18.25 4.43
N LEU A 132 -0.95 17.50 5.24
CA LEU A 132 -1.05 17.71 6.68
C LEU A 132 0.25 17.36 7.40
N ILE A 133 0.88 16.25 7.06
CA ILE A 133 2.16 15.82 7.68
C ILE A 133 3.25 16.88 7.42
N LEU A 134 3.35 17.38 6.18
CA LEU A 134 4.31 18.44 5.85
C LEU A 134 4.07 19.70 6.69
N ALA A 135 2.81 20.11 6.86
CA ALA A 135 2.46 21.27 7.69
C ALA A 135 2.79 21.06 9.17
N ILE A 136 2.60 19.83 9.70
CA ILE A 136 2.96 19.47 11.07
C ILE A 136 4.48 19.52 11.26
N LEU A 137 5.25 18.92 10.35
CA LEU A 137 6.72 18.94 10.40
C LEU A 137 7.27 20.37 10.29
N GLU A 138 6.68 21.21 9.44
CA GLU A 138 7.10 22.60 9.30
C GLU A 138 6.78 23.43 10.56
N LYS A 139 5.59 23.25 11.14
CA LYS A 139 5.17 23.98 12.35
C LYS A 139 5.92 23.56 13.61
N TYR A 140 6.08 22.26 13.83
CA TYR A 140 6.57 21.72 15.11
C TYR A 140 8.01 21.19 15.07
N CYS A 141 8.52 20.81 13.90
CA CYS A 141 9.91 20.35 13.74
C CYS A 141 10.79 21.39 13.04
N HIS A 142 10.24 22.56 12.70
CA HIS A 142 10.95 23.67 12.05
C HIS A 142 11.64 23.27 10.73
N LEU A 143 11.09 22.27 10.03
CA LEU A 143 11.58 21.82 8.73
C LEU A 143 10.79 22.51 7.61
N SER A 144 11.44 23.39 6.85
CA SER A 144 10.77 24.02 5.72
C SER A 144 10.76 23.12 4.48
N PHE A 145 9.56 22.91 3.93
CA PHE A 145 9.29 22.20 2.68
C PHE A 145 8.77 23.14 1.57
N GLY A 146 8.57 24.42 1.87
CA GLY A 146 7.95 25.38 0.95
C GLY A 146 8.65 25.57 -0.39
N ILE A 147 9.94 25.26 -0.49
CA ILE A 147 10.77 25.34 -1.72
C ILE A 147 11.33 23.97 -2.16
N HIS A 148 10.82 22.87 -1.59
CA HIS A 148 11.33 21.53 -1.84
C HIS A 148 10.31 20.70 -2.60
N ASP A 149 10.77 20.00 -3.62
CA ASP A 149 10.01 18.92 -4.24
C ASP A 149 9.99 17.73 -3.27
N VAL A 150 8.81 17.14 -3.11
CA VAL A 150 8.56 16.03 -2.18
C VAL A 150 7.95 14.87 -2.95
N PHE A 151 8.62 13.73 -2.92
CA PHE A 151 8.14 12.48 -3.49
C PHE A 151 8.01 11.46 -2.36
N VAL A 152 6.84 10.85 -2.22
CA VAL A 152 6.61 9.77 -1.25
C VAL A 152 6.08 8.54 -1.98
N LYS A 153 6.66 7.39 -1.69
CA LYS A 153 6.30 6.11 -2.29
C LYS A 153 6.22 5.03 -1.22
N VAL A 154 5.14 4.27 -1.23
CA VAL A 154 5.03 3.01 -0.51
C VAL A 154 5.61 1.90 -1.39
N ALA A 155 6.60 1.17 -0.88
CA ALA A 155 7.24 0.08 -1.59
C ALA A 155 6.23 -1.04 -1.92
N GLY A 156 6.54 -1.84 -2.96
CA GLY A 156 5.68 -2.96 -3.35
C GLY A 156 4.45 -2.60 -4.19
N GLY A 157 4.22 -1.32 -4.48
CA GLY A 157 3.04 -0.88 -5.24
C GLY A 157 1.74 -1.07 -4.48
N LEU A 158 1.81 -1.21 -3.16
CA LEU A 158 0.66 -1.28 -2.28
C LEU A 158 0.09 0.11 -2.07
N ARG A 159 -1.24 0.17 -1.90
CA ARG A 159 -1.92 1.38 -1.44
C ARG A 159 -2.40 1.17 -0.02
N ILE A 160 -1.82 1.90 0.91
CA ILE A 160 -2.09 1.77 2.34
C ILE A 160 -2.97 2.93 2.80
N ASN A 161 -4.13 2.61 3.35
CA ASN A 161 -5.09 3.59 3.89
C ASN A 161 -5.19 3.56 5.42
N ASP A 162 -4.23 2.93 6.09
CA ASP A 162 -4.13 2.86 7.54
C ASP A 162 -3.61 4.19 8.13
N PRO A 163 -4.25 4.78 9.15
CA PRO A 163 -3.72 5.92 9.89
C PRO A 163 -2.34 5.68 10.50
N GLY A 164 -2.02 4.44 10.90
CA GLY A 164 -0.76 4.09 11.58
C GLY A 164 0.50 4.44 10.79
N ILE A 165 0.43 4.48 9.46
CA ILE A 165 1.57 4.79 8.58
C ILE A 165 2.02 6.27 8.63
N ASP A 166 1.23 7.17 9.21
CA ASP A 166 1.54 8.62 9.23
C ASP A 166 2.91 8.90 9.90
N LEU A 167 3.24 8.18 10.97
CA LEU A 167 4.51 8.36 11.67
C LEU A 167 5.69 7.95 10.80
N GLY A 168 5.60 6.81 10.10
CA GLY A 168 6.65 6.41 9.16
C GLY A 168 6.81 7.37 7.99
N VAL A 169 5.72 7.85 7.40
CA VAL A 169 5.80 8.89 6.36
C VAL A 169 6.51 10.15 6.89
N ALA A 170 6.16 10.60 8.10
CA ALA A 170 6.83 11.73 8.74
C ALA A 170 8.32 11.46 9.00
N ALA A 171 8.66 10.26 9.47
CA ALA A 171 10.04 9.85 9.74
C ALA A 171 10.87 9.77 8.46
N ALA A 172 10.33 9.21 7.37
CA ALA A 172 10.99 9.18 6.06
C ALA A 172 11.21 10.60 5.51
N LEU A 173 10.22 11.49 5.61
CA LEU A 173 10.37 12.89 5.19
C LEU A 173 11.43 13.63 6.01
N TYR A 174 11.44 13.44 7.32
CA TYR A 174 12.43 14.00 8.23
C TYR A 174 13.84 13.51 7.88
N SER A 175 13.99 12.19 7.73
CA SER A 175 15.23 11.53 7.34
C SER A 175 15.77 12.03 6.00
N SER A 176 14.91 12.12 4.99
CA SER A 176 15.31 12.65 3.67
C SER A 176 15.70 14.13 3.75
N ARG A 177 14.97 14.94 4.51
CA ARG A 177 15.20 16.38 4.61
C ARG A 177 16.53 16.73 5.31
N LEU A 178 16.95 15.90 6.26
CA LEU A 178 18.19 16.05 7.00
C LEU A 178 19.36 15.25 6.42
N GLU A 179 19.12 14.44 5.39
CA GLU A 179 20.11 13.52 4.81
C GLU A 179 20.71 12.57 5.85
N GLN A 180 19.90 12.18 6.85
CA GLN A 180 20.31 11.29 7.93
C GLN A 180 19.45 10.01 7.91
N PRO A 181 20.07 8.81 7.79
CA PRO A 181 19.32 7.56 7.84
C PRO A 181 18.66 7.36 9.21
N LEU A 182 17.49 6.73 9.21
CA LEU A 182 16.84 6.27 10.43
C LEU A 182 17.55 5.00 10.96
N ASP A 183 17.24 4.63 12.19
CA ASP A 183 17.71 3.37 12.76
C ASP A 183 17.12 2.19 11.96
N SER A 184 17.99 1.25 11.55
CA SER A 184 17.59 0.11 10.72
C SER A 184 16.70 -0.89 11.43
N ASP A 185 16.72 -0.89 12.77
CA ASP A 185 15.92 -1.82 13.58
C ASP A 185 14.63 -1.16 14.10
N ALA A 186 14.40 0.12 13.80
CA ALA A 186 13.20 0.84 14.19
C ALA A 186 12.02 0.60 13.23
N VAL A 187 10.83 0.44 13.81
CA VAL A 187 9.55 0.40 13.11
C VAL A 187 8.69 1.54 13.62
N TYR A 188 8.07 2.26 12.70
CA TYR A 188 7.30 3.48 12.94
C TYR A 188 5.81 3.29 12.68
#